data_AF-A0A1C4XYT0-F1
#
_entry.id   AF-A0A1C4XYT0-F1
#
_cell.length_a   1.000
_cell.length_b   1.000
_cell.length_c   1.000
_cell.angle_alpha   90.00
_cell.angle_beta   90.00
_cell.angle_gamma   90.00
#
_symmetry.space_group_name_H-M   'P 1'
#
loop_
_entity.id
_entity.type
_entity.pdbx_description
1 polymer ?
#
loop_
_entity_poly.entity_id
_entity_poly.type
_entity_poly.pdbx_seq_one_letter_code
_entity_poly.pdbx_strand_id
1 'polypeptide(L)'
;MPPFPIDRYLLPETPVEVPAGFTEVRQSLTAGLPHRVELGAGVHGVLILPTGLARQWLATDPLAVVSSSADDLAPRPAPPTAPPPPALVGRAPLRLVVRQGTRILGSVPFAAGLRRVCPDAGTPADTTGSARVAVEVLVLAWVLHAGTVRGSGDYGSSVTLAWRRADQAVDQFGPPPINEFVWRRRPPAQRVESELGPARLRYRYLLDKKLRRVLR
;
A
#
# COMPACT_ATOMS: atom_id res chain seq x y z
N MET A 1 5.90 37.07 -2.12
CA MET A 1 5.27 35.95 -1.40
C MET A 1 6.23 34.78 -1.39
N PRO A 2 6.52 34.17 -0.23
CA PRO A 2 7.26 32.92 -0.21
C PRO A 2 6.46 31.82 -0.95
N PRO A 3 7.12 30.92 -1.68
CA PRO A 3 6.45 29.85 -2.41
C PRO A 3 5.74 28.90 -1.44
N PHE A 4 4.53 28.45 -1.79
CA PHE A 4 3.80 27.48 -0.99
C PHE A 4 4.52 26.12 -1.03
N PRO A 5 4.87 25.51 0.11
CA PRO A 5 5.70 24.30 0.13
C PRO A 5 4.86 23.05 -0.13
N ILE A 6 4.48 22.84 -1.40
CA ILE A 6 3.66 21.70 -1.88
C ILE A 6 4.18 20.35 -1.38
N ASP A 7 5.50 20.15 -1.32
CA ASP A 7 6.13 18.89 -0.94
C ASP A 7 5.76 18.40 0.48
N ARG A 8 5.34 19.31 1.37
CA ARG A 8 4.91 18.97 2.75
C ARG A 8 3.52 18.34 2.80
N TYR A 9 2.74 18.52 1.74
CA TYR A 9 1.34 18.13 1.64
C TYR A 9 1.09 17.04 0.61
N LEU A 10 2.15 16.48 -0.01
CA LEU A 10 2.07 15.28 -0.85
C LEU A 10 1.90 14.04 0.02
N LEU A 11 0.75 13.94 0.68
CA LEU A 11 0.35 12.83 1.52
C LEU A 11 -0.56 11.90 0.73
N PRO A 12 -0.52 10.57 0.99
CA PRO A 12 -1.54 9.67 0.51
C PRO A 12 -2.93 10.12 1.00
N GLU A 13 -3.95 9.98 0.15
CA GLU A 13 -5.34 10.24 0.54
C GLU A 13 -5.72 9.29 1.69
N THR A 14 -6.27 9.83 2.78
CA THR A 14 -6.61 9.06 4.00
C THR A 14 -8.14 8.91 4.08
N PRO A 15 -8.69 7.71 4.31
CA PRO A 15 -8.02 6.42 4.61
C PRO A 15 -7.57 5.64 3.36
N VAL A 16 -6.46 4.89 3.48
CA VAL A 16 -6.06 3.89 2.46
C VAL A 16 -7.07 2.74 2.51
N GLU A 17 -7.98 2.71 1.54
CA GLU A 17 -9.00 1.66 1.44
C GLU A 17 -8.43 0.36 0.84
N VAL A 18 -9.04 -0.77 1.21
CA VAL A 18 -8.73 -2.07 0.62
C VAL A 18 -9.19 -2.07 -0.84
N PRO A 19 -8.29 -2.23 -1.83
CA PRO A 19 -8.69 -2.25 -3.22
C PRO A 19 -9.54 -3.48 -3.53
N ALA A 20 -10.43 -3.37 -4.51
CA ALA A 20 -11.23 -4.50 -4.97
C ALA A 20 -10.34 -5.70 -5.36
N GLY A 21 -10.74 -6.90 -4.95
CA GLY A 21 -10.01 -8.14 -5.19
C GLY A 21 -8.83 -8.41 -4.24
N PHE A 22 -8.62 -7.56 -3.23
CA PHE A 22 -7.69 -7.85 -2.14
C PHE A 22 -8.41 -8.47 -0.94
N THR A 23 -7.72 -9.36 -0.25
CA THR A 23 -8.09 -9.90 1.05
C THR A 23 -7.36 -9.11 2.14
N GLU A 24 -8.11 -8.53 3.07
CA GLU A 24 -7.56 -7.87 4.24
C GLU A 24 -7.10 -8.90 5.29
N VAL A 25 -5.93 -8.67 5.88
CA VAL A 25 -5.37 -9.43 6.98
C VAL A 25 -5.01 -8.46 8.10
N ARG A 26 -5.63 -8.66 9.25
CA ARG A 26 -5.33 -7.92 10.48
C ARG A 26 -4.81 -8.88 11.53
N GLN A 27 -3.67 -8.57 12.14
CA GLN A 27 -3.04 -9.44 13.12
C GLN A 27 -2.38 -8.66 14.25
N SER A 28 -2.59 -9.13 15.48
CA SER A 28 -1.87 -8.66 16.67
C SER A 28 -0.47 -9.29 16.73
N LEU A 29 0.52 -8.49 17.14
CA LEU A 29 1.93 -8.89 17.21
C LEU A 29 2.28 -9.28 18.65
N THR A 30 1.84 -10.46 19.11
CA THR A 30 2.01 -10.89 20.51
C THR A 30 3.25 -11.77 20.74
N ALA A 31 3.84 -12.33 19.69
CA ALA A 31 5.02 -13.20 19.78
C ALA A 31 6.35 -12.43 19.76
N GLY A 32 6.30 -11.11 19.59
CA GLY A 32 7.47 -10.26 19.36
C GLY A 32 7.98 -10.33 17.92
N LEU A 33 9.12 -9.69 17.65
CA LEU A 33 9.79 -9.74 16.34
C LEU A 33 10.95 -10.75 16.34
N PRO A 34 11.17 -11.50 15.24
CA PRO A 34 10.40 -11.50 14.00
C PRO A 34 9.01 -12.12 14.16
N HIS A 35 8.00 -11.55 13.48
CA HIS A 35 6.61 -11.99 13.58
C HIS A 35 6.10 -12.57 12.26
N ARG A 36 5.37 -13.69 12.31
CA ARG A 36 4.80 -14.33 11.12
C ARG A 36 3.38 -13.84 10.87
N VAL A 37 3.15 -13.36 9.64
CA VAL A 37 1.86 -12.89 9.14
C VAL A 37 1.32 -13.84 8.09
N GLU A 38 0.22 -14.53 8.38
CA GLU A 38 -0.42 -15.43 7.42
C GLU A 38 -1.17 -14.63 6.37
N LEU A 39 -0.80 -14.79 5.10
CA LEU A 39 -1.55 -14.20 3.99
C LEU A 39 -2.57 -15.23 3.48
N GLY A 40 -2.17 -16.49 3.32
CA GLY A 40 -3.04 -17.59 2.89
C GLY A 40 -2.45 -18.34 1.69
N ALA A 41 -3.07 -19.46 1.29
CA ALA A 41 -2.62 -20.29 0.16
C ALA A 41 -1.12 -20.70 0.24
N GLY A 42 -0.61 -20.93 1.46
CA GLY A 42 0.80 -21.27 1.70
C GLY A 42 1.77 -20.08 1.62
N VAL A 43 1.26 -18.86 1.42
CA VAL A 43 2.02 -17.61 1.43
C VAL A 43 1.92 -16.96 2.81
N HIS A 44 3.06 -16.52 3.33
CA HIS A 44 3.15 -15.78 4.59
C HIS A 44 4.22 -14.69 4.48
N GLY A 45 4.05 -13.63 5.27
CA GLY A 45 5.07 -12.63 5.49
C GLY A 45 5.80 -12.87 6.81
N VAL A 46 7.08 -12.51 6.86
CA VAL A 46 7.83 -12.42 8.12
C VAL A 46 8.19 -10.96 8.32
N LEU A 47 7.57 -10.34 9.33
CA LEU A 47 7.83 -8.97 9.74
C LEU A 47 9.13 -8.95 10.54
N ILE A 48 10.11 -8.21 10.05
CA ILE A 48 11.44 -8.07 10.65
C ILE A 48 11.78 -6.60 10.87
N LEU A 49 12.51 -6.36 11.95
CA LEU A 49 13.15 -5.08 12.23
C LEU A 49 14.65 -5.18 11.93
N PRO A 50 15.20 -4.35 11.03
CA PRO A 50 16.65 -4.30 10.83
C PRO A 50 17.40 -3.92 12.11
N THR A 51 18.49 -4.65 12.39
CA THR A 51 19.19 -4.69 13.69
C THR A 51 19.75 -3.36 14.17
N GLY A 52 20.02 -2.41 13.27
CA GLY A 52 20.59 -1.10 13.61
C GLY A 52 19.71 -0.24 14.53
N LEU A 53 18.38 -0.41 14.47
CA LEU A 53 17.44 0.39 15.28
C LEU A 53 16.89 -0.35 16.51
N ALA A 54 16.95 -1.68 16.52
CA ALA A 54 16.47 -2.49 17.63
C ALA A 54 17.10 -2.05 18.97
N ARG A 55 18.40 -1.73 18.95
CA ARG A 55 19.15 -1.34 20.16
C ARG A 55 18.59 -0.11 20.86
N GLN A 56 18.08 0.88 20.12
CA GLN A 56 17.54 2.11 20.71
C GLN A 56 16.21 1.84 21.42
N TRP A 57 15.41 0.94 20.86
CA TRP A 57 14.08 0.62 21.38
C TRP A 57 14.11 -0.35 22.56
N LEU A 58 15.19 -1.12 22.73
CA LEU A 58 15.36 -2.00 23.88
C LEU A 58 15.42 -1.25 25.22
N ALA A 59 15.75 0.04 25.23
CA ALA A 59 15.80 0.87 26.44
C ALA A 59 14.52 1.72 26.65
N THR A 60 13.67 1.88 25.63
CA THR A 60 12.44 2.70 25.67
C THR A 60 11.30 1.99 26.39
N ASP A 61 10.47 2.68 27.19
CA ASP A 61 9.26 2.13 27.82
C ASP A 61 8.55 1.09 26.93
N PRO A 62 8.31 -0.16 27.39
CA PRO A 62 7.64 -1.20 26.61
C PRO A 62 6.31 -0.79 25.97
N LEU A 63 5.57 0.13 26.60
CA LEU A 63 4.28 0.64 26.11
C LEU A 63 4.42 1.87 25.19
N ALA A 64 5.63 2.35 24.94
CA ALA A 64 5.84 3.42 23.98
C ALA A 64 5.67 2.89 22.54
N VAL A 65 4.89 3.62 21.75
CA VAL A 65 4.82 3.40 20.29
C VAL A 65 6.13 3.88 19.68
N VAL A 66 6.83 2.97 19.00
CA VAL A 66 8.13 3.22 18.37
C VAL A 66 8.04 3.29 16.84
N SER A 67 6.93 2.84 16.25
CA SER A 67 6.64 3.02 14.83
C SER A 67 5.14 2.92 14.57
N SER A 68 4.60 3.84 13.78
CA SER A 68 3.20 3.83 13.38
C SER A 68 3.02 4.21 11.91
N SER A 69 1.99 3.68 11.26
CA SER A 69 1.59 4.16 9.93
C SER A 69 1.09 5.62 9.95
N ALA A 70 0.67 6.13 11.11
CA ALA A 70 0.27 7.53 11.25
C ALA A 70 1.41 8.50 10.91
N ASP A 71 2.66 8.09 11.16
CA ASP A 71 3.85 8.90 10.88
C ASP A 71 4.05 9.12 9.37
N ASP A 72 3.63 8.14 8.55
CA ASP A 72 3.69 8.22 7.08
C ASP A 72 2.54 9.06 6.48
N LEU A 73 1.45 9.23 7.24
CA LEU A 73 0.27 9.99 6.82
C LEU A 73 0.27 11.42 7.37
N ALA A 74 1.20 11.75 8.28
CA ALA A 74 1.31 13.08 8.86
C ALA A 74 2.04 14.06 7.90
N PRO A 75 1.60 15.34 7.83
CA PRO A 75 2.33 16.37 7.11
C PRO A 75 3.79 16.44 7.56
N ARG A 76 4.72 16.52 6.59
CA ARG A 76 6.14 16.61 6.93
C ARG A 76 6.46 17.98 7.54
N PRO A 77 7.28 18.03 8.59
CA PRO A 77 7.73 19.30 9.16
C PRO A 77 8.52 20.11 8.13
N ALA A 78 8.57 21.42 8.34
CA ALA A 78 9.41 22.30 7.55
C ALA A 78 10.87 21.84 7.60
N PRO A 79 11.60 21.79 6.47
CA PRO A 79 13.04 21.64 6.53
C PRO A 79 13.61 22.77 7.41
N PRO A 80 14.45 22.46 8.40
CA PRO A 80 15.04 23.48 9.26
C PRO A 80 15.93 24.42 8.44
N THR A 81 16.00 25.68 8.87
CA THR A 81 16.80 26.74 8.22
C THR A 81 18.31 26.49 8.31
N ALA A 82 18.74 25.63 9.22
CA ALA A 82 20.09 25.12 9.34
C ALA A 82 20.10 23.61 9.06
N PRO A 83 21.14 23.06 8.42
CA PRO A 83 21.24 21.62 8.22
C PRO A 83 21.17 20.94 9.58
N PRO A 84 20.21 20.03 9.80
CA PRO A 84 20.14 19.31 11.06
C PRO A 84 21.40 18.45 11.16
N PRO A 85 21.91 18.18 12.38
CA PRO A 85 22.90 17.12 12.55
C PRO A 85 22.35 15.84 11.93
N PRO A 86 23.19 14.94 11.39
CA PRO A 86 22.75 13.70 10.76
C PRO A 86 21.90 12.90 11.76
N ALA A 87 20.59 13.08 11.69
CA ALA A 87 19.65 12.35 12.50
C ALA A 87 19.51 10.97 11.87
N LEU A 88 19.62 9.94 12.72
CA LEU A 88 19.12 8.62 12.37
C LEU A 88 17.71 8.79 11.82
N VAL A 89 17.49 8.24 10.63
CA VAL A 89 16.21 8.26 9.90
C VAL A 89 15.06 8.16 10.90
N GLY A 90 14.18 9.16 10.95
CA GLY A 90 13.05 9.21 11.90
C GLY A 90 12.02 8.08 11.74
N ARG A 91 12.32 7.09 10.90
CA ARG A 91 11.49 5.97 10.52
C ARG A 91 12.26 4.68 10.71
N ALA A 92 11.62 3.73 11.38
CA ALA A 92 12.11 2.37 11.41
C ALA A 92 11.88 1.67 10.07
N PRO A 93 12.91 1.09 9.43
CA PRO A 93 12.77 0.42 8.15
C PRO A 93 12.25 -1.00 8.38
N LEU A 94 11.07 -1.14 9.01
CA LEU A 94 10.38 -2.43 9.11
C LEU A 94 10.23 -3.02 7.71
N ARG A 95 10.48 -4.33 7.60
CA ARG A 95 10.37 -5.07 6.34
C ARG A 95 9.53 -6.30 6.53
N LEU A 96 8.72 -6.61 5.53
CA LEU A 96 8.01 -7.87 5.42
C LEU A 96 8.68 -8.71 4.35
N VAL A 97 9.28 -9.81 4.76
CA VAL A 97 9.84 -10.81 3.86
C VAL A 97 8.71 -11.75 3.47
N VAL A 98 8.28 -11.68 2.21
CA VAL A 98 7.18 -12.50 1.70
C VAL A 98 7.73 -13.84 1.25
N ARG A 99 7.11 -14.93 1.70
CA ARG A 99 7.57 -16.30 1.49
C ARG A 99 6.44 -17.23 1.06
N GLN A 100 6.80 -18.28 0.33
CA GLN A 100 5.94 -19.42 0.05
C GLN A 100 6.68 -20.70 0.44
N GLY A 101 6.21 -21.38 1.48
CA GLY A 101 7.01 -22.43 2.13
C GLY A 101 8.37 -21.89 2.60
N THR A 102 9.47 -22.50 2.17
CA THR A 102 10.83 -22.04 2.50
C THR A 102 11.35 -20.94 1.55
N ARG A 103 10.73 -20.76 0.39
CA ARG A 103 11.18 -19.84 -0.67
C ARG A 103 10.85 -18.38 -0.33
N ILE A 104 11.78 -17.47 -0.58
CA ILE A 104 11.56 -16.02 -0.47
C ILE A 104 11.06 -15.51 -1.83
N LEU A 105 9.90 -14.84 -1.83
CA LEU A 105 9.34 -14.20 -3.01
C LEU A 105 9.87 -12.76 -3.14
N GLY A 106 9.98 -12.02 -2.05
CA GLY A 106 10.47 -10.64 -2.06
C GLY A 106 10.49 -9.98 -0.68
N SER A 107 10.91 -8.71 -0.64
CA SER A 107 10.92 -7.87 0.57
C SER A 107 10.11 -6.61 0.33
N VAL A 108 9.09 -6.38 1.16
CA VAL A 108 8.25 -5.19 1.12
C VAL A 108 8.64 -4.26 2.28
N PRO A 109 9.06 -3.01 2.02
CA PRO A 109 9.26 -2.04 3.10
C PRO A 109 7.90 -1.60 3.66
N PHE A 110 7.80 -1.40 4.96
CA PHE A 110 6.56 -0.96 5.61
C PHE A 110 6.37 0.53 5.46
N ALA A 111 5.64 0.94 4.42
CA ALA A 111 5.20 2.30 4.22
C ALA A 111 3.68 2.32 3.99
N ALA A 112 2.95 3.25 4.62
CA ALA A 112 1.50 3.30 4.51
C ALA A 112 1.09 3.54 3.04
N GLY A 113 0.14 2.74 2.54
CA GLY A 113 -0.30 2.78 1.14
C GLY A 113 0.66 2.16 0.14
N LEU A 114 1.81 1.63 0.57
CA LEU A 114 2.74 0.98 -0.36
C LEU A 114 2.16 -0.33 -0.89
N ARG A 115 2.02 -0.38 -2.21
CA ARG A 115 1.62 -1.56 -2.98
C ARG A 115 2.85 -2.15 -3.69
N ARG A 116 3.09 -3.46 -3.54
CA ARG A 116 4.21 -4.16 -4.18
C ARG A 116 3.81 -5.55 -4.65
N VAL A 117 4.24 -5.90 -5.85
CA VAL A 117 4.16 -7.26 -6.39
C VAL A 117 5.44 -8.00 -6.02
N CYS A 118 5.29 -9.21 -5.47
CA CYS A 118 6.34 -10.17 -5.19
C CYS A 118 6.07 -11.43 -6.03
N PRO A 119 7.02 -11.95 -6.79
CA PRO A 119 8.41 -11.53 -6.84
C PRO A 119 8.69 -10.22 -7.54
N ASP A 120 9.86 -9.64 -7.27
CA ASP A 120 10.36 -8.51 -8.02
C ASP A 120 10.62 -8.90 -9.48
N ALA A 121 10.26 -8.02 -10.41
CA ALA A 121 10.47 -8.21 -11.83
C ALA A 121 11.96 -8.47 -12.14
N GLY A 122 12.22 -9.42 -13.04
CA GLY A 122 13.59 -9.79 -13.43
C GLY A 122 14.27 -10.80 -12.52
N THR A 123 13.65 -11.23 -11.42
CA THR A 123 14.18 -12.37 -10.65
C THR A 123 14.05 -13.63 -11.53
N PRO A 124 15.15 -14.32 -11.87
CA PRO A 124 15.14 -15.43 -12.82
C PRO A 124 14.15 -16.51 -12.38
N ALA A 125 13.46 -17.11 -13.36
CA ALA A 125 12.63 -18.27 -13.11
C ALA A 125 13.52 -19.39 -12.55
N ASP A 126 13.11 -19.99 -11.44
CA ASP A 126 13.78 -21.19 -10.95
C ASP A 126 13.74 -22.25 -12.06
N THR A 127 14.87 -22.92 -12.27
CA THR A 127 15.04 -23.99 -13.26
C THR A 127 14.18 -25.23 -12.98
N THR A 128 13.47 -25.27 -11.86
CA THR A 128 12.65 -26.40 -11.40
C THR A 128 11.26 -26.46 -12.03
N GLY A 129 10.89 -25.55 -12.95
CA GLY A 129 9.65 -25.63 -13.72
C GLY A 129 8.35 -25.40 -12.92
N SER A 130 8.46 -25.05 -11.63
CA SER A 130 7.31 -24.69 -10.78
C SER A 130 6.78 -23.31 -11.18
N ALA A 131 5.49 -23.24 -11.53
CA ALA A 131 4.78 -21.99 -11.79
C ALA A 131 4.92 -21.06 -10.57
N ARG A 132 5.48 -19.88 -10.79
CA ARG A 132 5.77 -18.93 -9.72
C ARG A 132 4.50 -18.21 -9.32
N VAL A 133 4.07 -18.40 -8.07
CA VAL A 133 2.95 -17.61 -7.52
C VAL A 133 3.43 -16.18 -7.35
N ALA A 134 2.88 -15.28 -8.15
CA ALA A 134 3.00 -13.86 -7.94
C ALA A 134 1.93 -13.44 -6.92
N VAL A 135 2.31 -12.68 -5.91
CA VAL A 135 1.42 -12.08 -4.93
C VAL A 135 1.61 -10.58 -4.93
N GLU A 136 0.53 -9.86 -4.66
CA GLU A 136 0.55 -8.42 -4.49
C GLU A 136 0.16 -8.10 -3.06
N VAL A 137 0.96 -7.27 -2.40
CA VAL A 137 0.79 -6.87 -1.00
C VAL A 137 0.66 -5.36 -0.94
N LEU A 138 -0.30 -4.89 -0.16
CA LEU A 138 -0.55 -3.50 0.18
C LEU A 138 -0.44 -3.34 1.70
N VAL A 139 0.40 -2.41 2.14
CA VAL A 139 0.53 -2.06 3.57
C VAL A 139 -0.53 -1.01 3.91
N LEU A 140 -1.50 -1.37 4.75
CA LEU A 140 -2.60 -0.47 5.11
C LEU A 140 -2.27 0.32 6.36
N ALA A 141 -1.94 -0.38 7.45
CA ALA A 141 -1.65 0.24 8.75
C ALA A 141 -0.75 -0.65 9.61
N TRP A 142 -0.06 -0.03 10.57
CA TRP A 142 0.60 -0.75 11.66
C TRP A 142 0.78 0.15 12.88
N VAL A 143 0.92 -0.49 14.03
CA VAL A 143 1.39 0.14 15.27
C VAL A 143 2.35 -0.84 15.93
N LEU A 144 3.55 -0.39 16.23
CA LEU A 144 4.58 -1.17 16.89
C LEU A 144 4.99 -0.49 18.20
N HIS A 145 4.92 -1.25 19.28
CA HIS A 145 5.37 -0.85 20.61
C HIS A 145 6.76 -1.42 20.89
N ALA A 146 7.53 -0.74 21.74
CA ALA A 146 8.88 -1.16 22.11
C ALA A 146 8.91 -2.57 22.72
N GLY A 147 7.88 -2.94 23.50
CA GLY A 147 7.74 -4.27 24.11
C GLY A 147 7.81 -5.41 23.09
N THR A 148 7.14 -5.26 21.95
CA THR A 148 7.12 -6.25 20.85
C THR A 148 8.49 -6.47 20.22
N VAL A 149 9.39 -5.48 20.32
CA VAL A 149 10.77 -5.60 19.83
C VAL A 149 11.63 -6.35 20.85
N ARG A 150 11.30 -6.25 22.14
CA ARG A 150 12.01 -6.90 23.25
C ARG A 150 11.65 -8.39 23.36
N GLY A 151 10.43 -8.79 23.00
CA GLY A 151 10.01 -10.18 23.02
C GLY A 151 8.50 -10.36 22.95
N SER A 152 8.05 -11.56 23.34
CA SER A 152 6.63 -11.92 23.39
C SER A 152 5.89 -11.16 24.49
N GLY A 153 4.69 -10.71 24.18
CA GLY A 153 3.77 -10.03 25.09
C GLY A 153 2.69 -9.29 24.30
N ASP A 154 1.54 -9.05 24.92
CA ASP A 154 0.51 -8.21 24.31
C ASP A 154 0.72 -6.75 24.72
N TYR A 155 1.45 -6.03 23.87
CA TYR A 155 1.71 -4.60 24.04
C TYR A 155 0.76 -3.74 23.18
N GLY A 156 -0.29 -4.31 22.60
CA GLY A 156 -1.19 -3.60 21.68
C GLY A 156 -0.60 -3.33 20.28
N SER A 157 0.48 -4.03 19.92
CA SER A 157 1.05 -3.93 18.57
C SER A 157 0.23 -4.69 17.54
N SER A 158 0.07 -4.13 16.36
CA SER A 158 -0.75 -4.72 15.30
C SER A 158 -0.27 -4.35 13.91
N VAL A 159 -0.66 -5.17 12.93
CA VAL A 159 -0.44 -4.92 11.51
C VAL A 159 -1.72 -5.20 10.74
N THR A 160 -2.01 -4.34 9.76
CA THR A 160 -3.09 -4.51 8.80
C THR A 160 -2.51 -4.43 7.38
N LEU A 161 -2.70 -5.50 6.62
CA LEU A 161 -2.27 -5.63 5.24
C LEU A 161 -3.48 -5.97 4.37
N ALA A 162 -3.39 -5.65 3.09
CA ALA A 162 -4.24 -6.24 2.07
C ALA A 162 -3.35 -7.03 1.12
N TRP A 163 -3.79 -8.18 0.65
CA TRP A 163 -3.03 -8.95 -0.34
C TRP A 163 -3.94 -9.66 -1.33
N ARG A 164 -3.36 -10.07 -2.46
CA ARG A 164 -4.00 -10.98 -3.42
C ARG A 164 -2.98 -11.79 -4.18
N ARG A 165 -3.43 -12.84 -4.86
CA ARG A 165 -2.67 -13.46 -5.95
C ARG A 165 -2.63 -12.52 -7.15
N ALA A 166 -1.42 -12.24 -7.64
CA ALA A 166 -1.18 -11.41 -8.83
C ALA A 166 -1.14 -12.24 -10.12
N ASP A 167 -0.98 -13.57 -9.99
CA ASP A 167 -1.03 -14.53 -11.09
C ASP A 167 -2.45 -15.01 -11.43
N GLN A 168 -3.46 -14.58 -10.67
CA GLN A 168 -4.86 -14.77 -11.04
C GLN A 168 -5.30 -13.63 -11.96
N ALA A 169 -5.73 -14.00 -13.16
CA ALA A 169 -6.50 -13.09 -14.00
C ALA A 169 -7.76 -12.69 -13.22
N VAL A 170 -8.17 -11.43 -13.36
CA VAL A 170 -9.51 -11.03 -12.91
C VAL A 170 -10.53 -11.73 -13.81
N ASP A 171 -11.51 -12.41 -13.23
CA ASP A 171 -12.57 -13.09 -14.00
C ASP A 171 -13.41 -12.10 -14.81
N GLN A 172 -13.38 -10.82 -14.44
CA GLN A 172 -14.07 -9.74 -15.11
C GLN A 172 -13.10 -8.59 -15.39
N PHE A 173 -12.86 -8.33 -16.66
CA PHE A 173 -12.21 -7.09 -17.09
C PHE A 173 -13.25 -5.98 -17.13
N GLY A 174 -13.07 -4.96 -16.29
CA GLY A 174 -13.78 -3.70 -16.46
C GLY A 174 -13.32 -2.98 -17.73
N PRO A 175 -14.15 -2.11 -18.34
CA PRO A 175 -13.69 -1.25 -19.41
C PRO A 175 -12.49 -0.42 -18.91
N PRO A 176 -11.42 -0.25 -19.71
CA PRO A 176 -10.27 0.53 -19.28
C PRO A 176 -10.73 1.94 -18.90
N PRO A 177 -10.25 2.52 -17.78
CA PRO A 177 -10.63 3.87 -17.40
C PRO A 177 -10.13 4.83 -18.48
N ILE A 178 -11.06 5.37 -19.28
CA ILE A 178 -10.74 6.40 -20.26
C ILE A 178 -10.50 7.69 -19.48
N ASN A 179 -9.31 8.27 -19.64
CA ASN A 179 -9.01 9.58 -19.11
C ASN A 179 -10.02 10.61 -19.67
N GLU A 180 -10.80 11.25 -18.79
CA GLU A 180 -11.85 12.19 -19.19
C GLU A 180 -11.32 13.35 -20.04
N PHE A 181 -10.10 13.82 -19.79
CA PHE A 181 -9.49 14.90 -20.56
C PHE A 181 -9.17 14.46 -21.99
N VAL A 182 -8.71 13.22 -22.17
CA VAL A 182 -8.48 12.63 -23.50
C VAL A 182 -9.81 12.43 -24.21
N TRP A 183 -10.84 11.96 -23.50
CA TRP A 183 -12.17 11.74 -24.05
C TRP A 183 -12.82 13.03 -24.55
N ARG A 184 -12.76 14.10 -23.76
CA ARG A 184 -13.34 15.41 -24.10
C ARG A 184 -12.70 16.05 -25.34
N ARG A 185 -11.43 15.72 -25.63
CA ARG A 185 -10.69 16.23 -26.79
C ARG A 185 -10.98 15.48 -28.09
N ARG A 186 -11.61 14.29 -28.04
CA ARG A 186 -11.97 13.57 -29.26
C ARG A 186 -13.19 14.20 -29.94
N PRO A 187 -13.12 14.49 -31.25
CA PRO A 187 -14.28 14.92 -32.04
C PRO A 187 -15.44 13.93 -31.86
N PRO A 188 -16.70 14.40 -31.78
CA PRO A 188 -17.87 13.51 -31.61
C PRO A 188 -17.92 12.37 -32.63
N ALA A 189 -17.50 12.63 -33.88
CA ALA A 189 -17.46 11.65 -34.96
C ALA A 189 -16.43 10.52 -34.79
N GLN A 190 -15.48 10.66 -33.85
CA GLN A 190 -14.42 9.67 -33.59
C GLN A 190 -14.60 8.95 -32.25
N ARG A 191 -15.76 9.09 -31.62
CA ARG A 191 -16.12 8.41 -30.38
C ARG A 191 -16.83 7.10 -30.74
N VAL A 192 -16.04 6.06 -30.97
CA VAL A 192 -16.55 4.69 -31.10
C VAL A 192 -16.66 4.10 -29.69
N GLU A 193 -17.88 3.87 -29.21
CA GLU A 193 -18.15 3.26 -27.91
C GLU A 193 -18.68 1.82 -28.12
N SER A 194 -18.33 0.90 -27.23
CA SER A 194 -18.93 -0.44 -27.20
C SER A 194 -20.37 -0.37 -26.67
N GLU A 195 -21.31 -1.05 -27.33
CA GLU A 195 -22.73 -1.09 -26.92
C GLU A 195 -22.96 -1.71 -25.53
N LEU A 196 -21.97 -2.43 -25.00
CA LEU A 196 -22.03 -3.18 -23.75
C LEU A 196 -21.49 -2.41 -22.52
N GLY A 197 -21.04 -1.16 -22.67
CA GLY A 197 -20.39 -0.40 -21.60
C GLY A 197 -21.35 0.29 -20.61
N PRO A 198 -20.99 0.38 -19.30
CA PRO A 198 -21.79 1.04 -18.25
C PRO A 198 -21.96 2.56 -18.43
N ALA A 199 -21.27 3.18 -19.40
CA ALA A 199 -21.37 4.60 -19.72
C ALA A 199 -22.74 5.02 -20.31
N ARG A 200 -23.55 4.06 -20.78
CA ARG A 200 -24.86 4.31 -21.41
C ARG A 200 -25.85 5.05 -20.48
N LEU A 201 -25.78 4.82 -19.17
CA LEU A 201 -26.71 5.42 -18.20
C LEU A 201 -26.39 6.89 -17.88
N ARG A 202 -25.10 7.29 -17.85
CA ARG A 202 -24.72 8.69 -17.58
C ARG A 202 -24.99 9.61 -18.77
N TYR A 203 -24.95 9.08 -20.00
CA TYR A 203 -25.16 9.86 -21.22
C TYR A 203 -26.60 10.33 -21.43
N ARG A 204 -27.61 9.49 -21.12
CA ARG A 204 -29.02 9.90 -21.21
C ARG A 204 -29.29 11.13 -20.33
N TYR A 205 -28.77 11.14 -19.11
CA TYR A 205 -28.97 12.23 -18.17
C TYR A 205 -28.34 13.56 -18.63
N LEU A 206 -27.13 13.52 -19.21
CA LEU A 206 -26.42 14.74 -19.63
C LEU A 206 -26.97 15.33 -20.95
N LEU A 207 -27.41 14.49 -21.89
CA LEU A 207 -28.11 14.94 -23.10
C LEU A 207 -29.46 15.59 -22.75
N ASP A 208 -30.23 14.98 -21.86
CA ASP A 208 -31.50 15.54 -21.38
C ASP A 208 -31.31 16.91 -20.71
N LYS A 209 -30.24 17.05 -19.90
CA LYS A 209 -29.95 18.30 -19.20
C LYS A 209 -29.49 19.42 -20.15
N LYS A 210 -28.77 19.09 -21.23
CA LYS A 210 -28.39 20.06 -22.27
C LYS A 210 -29.58 20.47 -23.13
N LEU A 211 -30.42 19.53 -23.55
CA LEU A 211 -31.62 19.82 -24.35
C LEU A 211 -32.60 20.73 -23.59
N ARG A 212 -32.78 20.52 -22.28
CA ARG A 212 -33.62 21.39 -21.43
C ARG A 212 -33.07 22.82 -21.25
N ARG A 213 -31.77 23.05 -21.48
CA ARG A 213 -31.16 24.39 -21.40
C ARG A 213 -31.22 25.16 -22.72
N VAL A 214 -31.38 24.47 -23.85
CA VAL A 214 -31.46 25.09 -25.18
C VAL A 214 -32.91 25.47 -25.53
N LEU A 215 -33.90 24.85 -24.87
CA LEU A 215 -35.33 25.13 -25.06
C LEU A 215 -35.91 26.13 -24.05
N ARG A 216 -35.07 26.95 -23.39
CA ARG A 216 -35.49 28.08 -22.55
C ARG A 216 -34.84 29.36 -23.06
#